data_AF-A0A969T9H2-F1
#
_entry.id   AF-A0A969T9H2-F1
#
_cell.length_a   1.000
_cell.length_b   1.000
_cell.length_c   1.000
_cell.angle_alpha   90.00
_cell.angle_beta   90.00
_cell.angle_gamma   90.00
#
_symmetry.space_group_name_H-M   'P 1'
#
loop_
_entity.id
_entity.type
_entity.pdbx_description
1 polymer ?
#
loop_
_entity_poly.entity_id
_entity_poly.type
_entity_poly.pdbx_seq_one_letter_code
_entity_poly.pdbx_strand_id
1 'polypeptide(L)'
;MPNKKEIERLLRYRMCLNRLKNLGFENVFSYFLAEELGVSSEQIRKDLSSFNIRGRKKSGYDIDKLLIDIENIIGKNSTKKL
;
A
#
# COMPACT_ATOMS: atom_id res chain seq x y z
N MET A 1 0.80 -4.48 -15.97
CA MET A 1 -0.52 -4.28 -15.33
C MET A 1 -0.64 -5.25 -14.17
N PRO A 2 -1.18 -4.83 -13.01
CA PRO A 2 -1.31 -5.71 -11.85
C PRO A 2 -2.22 -6.89 -12.15
N ASN A 3 -1.87 -8.07 -11.64
CA ASN A 3 -2.73 -9.24 -11.67
C ASN A 3 -3.78 -9.19 -10.55
N LYS A 4 -4.78 -10.08 -10.61
CA LYS A 4 -5.89 -10.13 -9.64
C LYS A 4 -5.42 -10.21 -8.17
N LYS A 5 -4.37 -11.00 -7.89
CA LYS A 5 -3.84 -11.15 -6.52
C LYS A 5 -3.14 -9.89 -6.05
N GLU A 6 -2.46 -9.16 -6.94
CA GLU A 6 -1.84 -7.88 -6.60
C GLU A 6 -2.90 -6.83 -6.27
N ILE A 7 -3.97 -6.74 -7.05
CA ILE A 7 -5.10 -5.84 -6.75
C ILE A 7 -5.72 -6.15 -5.38
N GLU A 8 -5.95 -7.42 -5.07
CA GLU A 8 -6.48 -7.83 -3.77
C GLU A 8 -5.56 -7.40 -2.61
N ARG A 9 -4.24 -7.57 -2.76
CA ARG A 9 -3.27 -7.11 -1.76
C ARG A 9 -3.24 -5.59 -1.63
N LEU A 10 -3.27 -4.85 -2.73
CA LEU A 10 -3.33 -3.38 -2.71
C LEU A 10 -4.59 -2.86 -1.99
N LEU A 11 -5.73 -3.52 -2.18
CA LEU A 11 -6.96 -3.20 -1.44
C LEU A 11 -6.81 -3.42 0.06
N ARG A 12 -6.17 -4.53 0.48
CA ARG A 12 -5.86 -4.79 1.90
C ARG A 12 -4.90 -3.74 2.47
N TYR A 13 -3.89 -3.33 1.68
CA TYR A 13 -2.94 -2.28 2.09
C TYR A 13 -3.67 -0.97 2.33
N ARG A 14 -4.54 -0.58 1.40
CA ARG A 14 -5.38 0.61 1.52
C ARG A 14 -6.21 0.61 2.80
N MET A 15 -6.87 -0.51 3.13
CA MET A 15 -7.68 -0.61 4.34
C MET A 15 -6.85 -0.41 5.61
N CYS A 16 -5.67 -1.06 5.69
CA CYS A 16 -4.74 -0.89 6.80
C CYS A 16 -4.23 0.55 6.91
N LEU A 17 -3.84 1.16 5.79
CA LEU A 17 -3.33 2.53 5.73
C LEU A 17 -4.38 3.56 6.17
N ASN A 18 -5.64 3.42 5.73
CA ASN A 18 -6.72 4.28 6.20
C ASN A 18 -6.95 4.17 7.71
N ARG A 19 -6.86 2.95 8.27
CA ARG A 19 -6.94 2.76 9.73
C ARG A 19 -5.81 3.49 10.43
N LEU A 20 -4.57 3.36 9.95
CA LEU A 20 -3.41 4.03 10.54
C LEU A 20 -3.50 5.56 10.42
N LYS A 21 -3.95 6.06 9.28
CA LYS A 21 -4.24 7.49 9.09
C LYS A 21 -5.24 8.00 10.12
N ASN A 22 -6.35 7.28 10.33
CA ASN A 22 -7.38 7.64 11.30
C ASN A 22 -6.88 7.61 12.76
N LEU A 23 -5.82 6.85 13.04
CA LEU A 23 -5.13 6.83 14.32
C LEU A 23 -4.04 7.91 14.46
N GLY A 24 -3.85 8.76 13.44
CA GLY A 24 -2.89 9.86 13.46
C GLY A 24 -1.46 9.48 13.06
N PHE A 25 -1.24 8.29 12.48
CA PHE A 25 0.08 7.94 11.95
C PHE A 25 0.31 8.66 10.61
N GLU A 26 1.48 9.27 10.47
CA GLU A 26 1.93 9.90 9.21
C GLU A 26 2.74 8.94 8.34
N ASN A 27 3.46 8.01 8.97
CA ASN A 27 4.36 7.09 8.30
C ASN A 27 4.18 5.66 8.81
N VAL A 28 4.47 4.68 7.96
CA VAL A 28 4.42 3.26 8.31
C VAL A 28 5.60 2.50 7.72
N PHE A 29 6.18 1.56 8.48
CA PHE A 29 7.18 0.65 7.98
C PHE A 29 6.55 -0.61 7.38
N SER A 30 7.24 -1.23 6.41
CA SER A 30 6.76 -2.48 5.79
C SER A 30 6.58 -3.63 6.78
N TYR A 31 7.36 -3.68 7.87
CA TYR A 31 7.20 -4.72 8.89
C TYR A 31 5.90 -4.56 9.68
N PHE A 32 5.45 -3.33 9.92
CA PHE A 32 4.20 -3.06 10.62
C PHE A 32 3.00 -3.43 9.74
N LEU A 33 3.01 -3.03 8.46
CA LEU A 33 2.00 -3.47 7.50
C LEU A 33 1.97 -5.00 7.36
N ALA A 34 3.14 -5.64 7.37
CA ALA A 34 3.26 -7.09 7.25
C ALA A 34 2.61 -7.83 8.44
N GLU A 35 2.90 -7.38 9.66
CA GLU A 35 2.29 -7.90 10.88
C GLU A 35 0.77 -7.75 10.87
N GLU A 36 0.27 -6.54 10.58
CA GLU A 36 -1.15 -6.23 10.51
C GLU A 36 -1.92 -7.03 9.45
N LEU A 37 -1.24 -7.44 8.38
CA LEU A 37 -1.86 -8.12 7.24
C LEU A 37 -1.58 -9.62 7.19
N GLY A 38 -0.80 -10.14 8.13
CA GLY A 38 -0.40 -11.55 8.19
C GLY A 38 0.44 -11.98 6.97
N VAL A 39 1.34 -11.11 6.50
CA VAL A 39 2.24 -11.39 5.37
C VAL A 39 3.69 -11.09 5.74
N SER A 40 4.65 -11.35 4.84
CA SER A 40 6.04 -10.97 5.07
C SER A 40 6.31 -9.52 4.68
N SER A 41 7.24 -8.86 5.38
CA SER A 41 7.69 -7.50 5.04
C SER A 41 8.37 -7.44 3.66
N GLU A 42 8.97 -8.55 3.23
CA GLU A 42 9.52 -8.72 1.88
C GLU A 42 8.42 -8.70 0.82
N GLN A 43 7.26 -9.33 1.07
CA GLN A 43 6.12 -9.28 0.15
C GLN A 43 5.60 -7.85 -0.02
N ILE A 44 5.42 -7.11 1.09
CA ILE A 44 5.02 -5.70 1.05
C ILE A 44 6.02 -4.89 0.20
N ARG A 45 7.33 -5.04 0.45
CA ARG A 45 8.37 -4.29 -0.28
C ARG A 45 8.39 -4.65 -1.77
N LYS A 46 8.25 -5.93 -2.12
CA LYS A 46 8.18 -6.39 -3.51
C LYS A 46 6.98 -5.83 -4.25
N ASP A 47 5.81 -5.87 -3.62
CA ASP A 47 4.57 -5.34 -4.20
C ASP A 47 4.66 -3.83 -4.42
N LEU A 48 5.12 -3.07 -3.44
CA LEU A 48 5.27 -1.62 -3.61
C LEU A 48 6.33 -1.28 -4.66
N SER A 49 7.45 -2.00 -4.67
CA SER A 49 8.53 -1.78 -5.63
C SER A 49 8.11 -2.09 -7.08
N SER A 50 7.23 -3.08 -7.29
CA SER A 50 6.75 -3.41 -8.65
C SER A 50 5.90 -2.29 -9.26
N PHE A 51 5.35 -1.39 -8.43
CA PHE A 51 4.66 -0.17 -8.85
C PHE A 51 5.50 1.10 -8.73
N ASN A 52 6.83 0.97 -8.63
CA ASN A 52 7.78 2.09 -8.43
C ASN A 52 7.56 2.91 -7.15
N ILE A 53 6.86 2.36 -6.16
CA ILE A 53 6.68 2.98 -4.85
C ILE A 53 7.87 2.61 -3.97
N ARG A 54 8.58 3.61 -3.45
CA ARG A 54 9.77 3.41 -2.62
C ARG A 54 9.58 4.03 -1.24
N GLY A 55 9.86 3.23 -0.21
CA GLY A 55 9.97 3.71 1.16
C GLY A 55 11.34 4.28 1.45
N ARG A 56 11.46 4.99 2.58
CA ARG A 56 12.74 5.50 3.10
C ARG A 56 13.19 4.62 4.25
N LYS A 57 14.48 4.23 4.28
CA LYS A 57 15.04 3.35 5.31
C LYS A 57 14.78 3.83 6.75
N LYS A 58 14.78 5.15 6.98
CA LYS A 58 14.62 5.75 8.32
C LYS A 58 13.18 6.13 8.69
N SER A 59 12.28 6.25 7.72
CA SER A 59 10.92 6.78 7.97
C SER A 59 9.81 5.92 7.37
N GLY A 60 10.12 4.82 6.70
CA GLY A 60 9.10 4.00 6.05
C GLY A 60 8.44 4.70 4.88
N TYR A 61 7.13 4.49 4.74
CA TYR A 61 6.28 5.06 3.70
C TYR A 61 5.37 6.11 4.32
N ASP A 62 5.31 7.27 3.66
CA ASP A 62 4.31 8.31 3.94
C ASP A 62 2.92 7.75 3.62
N ILE A 63 2.03 7.74 4.61
CA ILE A 63 0.73 7.06 4.50
C ILE A 63 -0.16 7.74 3.46
N ASP A 64 -0.18 9.07 3.42
CA ASP A 64 -1.02 9.82 2.48
C ASP A 64 -0.55 9.64 1.04
N LYS A 65 0.77 9.73 0.79
CA LYS A 65 1.33 9.48 -0.54
C LYS A 65 1.08 8.03 -0.96
N LEU A 66 1.28 7.07 -0.07
CA LEU A 66 1.08 5.66 -0.36
C LEU A 66 -0.39 5.36 -0.70
N LEU A 67 -1.35 5.96 0.01
CA LEU A 67 -2.78 5.86 -0.31
C LEU A 67 -3.09 6.40 -1.71
N ILE A 68 -2.56 7.58 -2.07
CA ILE A 68 -2.74 8.19 -3.40
C ILE A 68 -2.18 7.28 -4.49
N ASP A 69 -0.96 6.74 -4.30
CA ASP A 69 -0.33 5.86 -5.28
C ASP A 69 -1.14 4.57 -5.47
N ILE A 70 -1.62 3.96 -4.38
CA ILE A 70 -2.47 2.78 -4.41
C ILE A 70 -3.79 3.06 -5.15
N GLU A 71 -4.45 4.18 -4.87
CA GLU A 71 -5.68 4.58 -5.57
C GLU A 71 -5.44 4.81 -7.05
N ASN A 72 -4.32 5.42 -7.43
CA ASN A 72 -3.95 5.60 -8.83
C ASN A 72 -3.74 4.26 -9.54
N ILE A 73 -3.16 3.26 -8.86
CA ILE A 73 -2.97 1.93 -9.44
C ILE A 73 -4.33 1.24 -9.60
N ILE A 74 -5.18 1.24 -8.56
CA ILE A 74 -6.49 0.57 -8.61
C ILE A 74 -7.43 1.26 -9.60
N GLY A 75 -7.49 2.59 -9.58
CA GLY A 75 -8.32 3.41 -10.47
C GLY A 75 -7.94 3.28 -11.95
N LYS A 76 -6.65 3.18 -12.28
CA LYS A 76 -6.22 2.88 -13.66
C LYS A 76 -6.65 1.50 -14.15
N ASN A 77 -6.90 0.56 -13.24
CA ASN A 77 -7.43 -0.77 -13.57
C ASN A 77 -8.97 -0.84 -13.46
N SER A 78 -9.61 0.21 -12.94
CA SER A 78 -11.05 0.31 -12.79
C SER A 78 -11.59 1.24 -13.87
N THR A 79 -11.72 0.74 -15.09
CA THR A 79 -12.54 1.38 -16.13
C THR A 79 -14.02 1.21 -15.80
N LYS A 80 -14.45 1.81 -14.69
CA LYS A 80 -15.82 2.29 -14.51
C LYS A 80 -15.73 3.79 -14.31
N LYS A 81 -15.95 4.52 -15.40
CA LYS A 81 -16.57 5.84 -15.31
C LYS A 81 -17.87 5.66 -14.52
N LEU A 82 -18.05 6.53 -13.53
CA LEU A 82 -19.28 6.98 -12.87
C LEU A 82 -20.55 6.22 -13.26
#